data_AF-A0AA88JEF6-F1
#
_entry.id   AF-A0AA88JEF6-F1
#
_cell.length_a   1.000
_cell.length_b   1.000
_cell.length_c   1.000
_cell.angle_alpha   90.00
_cell.angle_beta   90.00
_cell.angle_gamma   90.00
#
_symmetry.space_group_name_H-M   'P 1'
#
loop_
_entity.id
_entity.type
_entity.pdbx_description
1 polymer ?
#
loop_
_entity_poly.entity_id
_entity_poly.type
_entity_poly.pdbx_seq_one_letter_code
_entity_poly.pdbx_strand_id
1 'polypeptide(L)'
;MIGRIGVWGMGGVGKTTLIKNLNNKLISGSTSSSGRPFSIVIWVTVSKKLDEKRIQQEMAERLGLKVNSEDNVEKMAILLHQRLLKEEKFLLILDDVWEKIDLDRLGVPSHETHKGSRIILTSRSSEVCREMMVDFELKVNTTLQSESRGGGASETYPAICRGSCA
;
A
#
# COMPACT_ATOMS: atom_id res chain seq x y z
N MET A 1 -10.90 -1.51 -11.83
CA MET A 1 -9.48 -1.31 -11.50
C MET A 1 -9.17 -2.06 -10.20
N ILE A 2 -7.94 -2.58 -9.97
CA ILE A 2 -7.59 -3.13 -8.66
C ILE A 2 -7.82 -1.99 -7.71
N GLY A 3 -8.61 -2.22 -6.66
CA GLY A 3 -8.97 -1.14 -5.75
C GLY A 3 -7.72 -0.53 -5.14
N ARG A 4 -7.45 0.74 -5.45
CA ARG A 4 -6.30 1.53 -5.03
C ARG A 4 -6.74 2.52 -3.97
N ILE A 5 -6.05 2.50 -2.83
CA ILE A 5 -6.28 3.43 -1.72
C ILE A 5 -5.02 4.26 -1.53
N GLY A 6 -5.13 5.58 -1.66
CA GLY A 6 -4.07 6.53 -1.36
C GLY A 6 -4.21 7.09 0.04
N VAL A 7 -3.19 6.93 0.88
CA VAL A 7 -3.12 7.58 2.20
C VAL A 7 -2.05 8.67 2.16
N TRP A 8 -2.45 9.92 2.29
CA TRP A 8 -1.51 11.04 2.13
C TRP A 8 -1.59 12.08 3.22
N GLY A 9 -0.52 12.89 3.35
CA GLY A 9 -0.41 13.91 4.39
C GLY A 9 1.04 14.25 4.71
N MET A 10 1.25 15.25 5.55
CA MET A 10 2.59 15.74 5.91
C MET A 10 3.52 14.64 6.46
N GLY A 11 4.83 14.86 6.41
CA GLY A 11 5.79 13.98 7.08
C GLY A 11 5.49 13.87 8.59
N GLY A 12 5.67 12.70 9.17
CA GLY A 12 5.49 12.49 10.62
C GLY A 12 4.04 12.37 11.12
N VAL A 13 3.02 12.54 10.27
CA VAL A 13 1.58 12.46 10.67
C VAL A 13 1.09 11.05 11.02
N GLY A 14 1.92 10.01 10.91
CA GLY A 14 1.55 8.64 11.25
C GLY A 14 0.89 7.79 10.15
N LYS A 15 1.03 8.15 8.86
CA LYS A 15 0.48 7.36 7.72
C LYS A 15 0.95 5.90 7.73
N THR A 16 2.28 5.69 7.80
CA THR A 16 2.89 4.36 7.87
C THR A 16 2.39 3.59 9.09
N THR A 17 2.25 4.26 10.24
CA THR A 17 1.70 3.66 11.47
C THR A 17 0.25 3.22 11.28
N LEU A 18 -0.57 4.04 10.63
CA LEU A 18 -1.96 3.70 10.30
C LEU A 18 -2.05 2.43 9.45
N ILE A 19 -1.24 2.35 8.39
CA ILE A 19 -1.21 1.16 7.52
C ILE A 19 -0.63 -0.06 8.23
N LYS A 20 0.36 0.10 9.11
CA LYS A 20 0.88 -1.00 9.96
C LYS A 20 -0.21 -1.54 10.88
N ASN A 21 -0.96 -0.66 11.53
CA ASN A 21 -2.07 -1.06 12.42
C ASN A 21 -3.18 -1.77 11.65
N LEU A 22 -3.50 -1.32 10.43
CA LEU A 22 -4.42 -2.02 9.54
C LEU A 22 -3.89 -3.41 9.19
N ASN A 23 -2.64 -3.53 8.74
CA ASN A 23 -2.02 -4.80 8.40
C ASN A 23 -2.07 -5.79 9.59
N ASN A 24 -1.75 -5.33 10.80
CA ASN A 24 -1.81 -6.15 12.00
C ASN A 24 -3.24 -6.65 12.28
N LYS A 25 -4.25 -5.80 12.10
CA LYS A 25 -5.67 -6.18 12.23
C LYS A 25 -6.10 -7.19 11.17
N LEU A 26 -5.61 -7.06 9.94
CA LEU A 26 -5.90 -8.03 8.86
C LEU A 26 -5.28 -9.41 9.15
N ILE A 27 -4.13 -9.44 9.83
CA ILE A 27 -3.47 -10.68 10.25
C ILE A 27 -4.15 -11.27 11.48
N SER A 28 -4.48 -10.46 12.49
CA SER A 28 -5.05 -10.93 13.76
C SER A 28 -6.56 -11.20 13.72
N GLY A 29 -7.30 -10.50 12.86
CA GLY A 29 -8.76 -10.61 12.70
C GLY A 29 -9.23 -11.88 11.98
N SER A 30 -8.32 -12.81 11.68
CA SER A 30 -8.55 -14.12 11.07
C SER A 30 -9.46 -15.07 11.88
N THR A 31 -10.00 -14.61 13.01
CA THR A 31 -10.86 -15.35 13.95
C THR A 31 -12.36 -15.22 13.67
N SER A 32 -12.77 -14.37 12.72
CA SER A 32 -14.16 -14.37 12.23
C SER A 32 -14.37 -15.48 11.20
N SER A 33 -15.59 -16.02 11.14
CA SER A 33 -16.01 -17.22 10.40
C SER A 33 -15.76 -17.25 8.88
N SER A 34 -15.11 -16.23 8.33
CA SER A 34 -14.87 -15.99 6.89
C SER A 34 -13.39 -15.96 6.47
N GLY A 35 -12.45 -16.27 7.36
CA GLY A 35 -11.02 -16.42 7.03
C GLY A 35 -10.29 -15.09 6.76
N ARG A 36 -9.03 -15.17 6.29
CA ARG A 36 -8.23 -13.98 5.96
C ARG A 36 -8.73 -13.35 4.64
N PRO A 37 -8.89 -12.01 4.58
CA PRO A 37 -9.39 -11.34 3.37
C PRO A 37 -8.40 -11.37 2.19
N PHE A 38 -7.11 -11.55 2.47
CA PHE A 38 -6.03 -11.68 1.48
C PHE A 38 -5.20 -12.93 1.80
N SER A 39 -4.83 -13.71 0.79
CA SER A 39 -3.91 -14.85 0.91
C SER A 39 -2.51 -14.39 1.27
N ILE A 40 -2.10 -13.21 0.78
CA ILE A 40 -0.79 -12.62 1.05
C ILE A 40 -0.84 -11.09 1.13
N VAL A 41 0.00 -10.52 1.99
CA VAL A 41 0.29 -9.08 2.05
C VAL A 41 1.74 -8.84 1.65
N ILE A 42 1.95 -7.98 0.66
CA ILE A 42 3.26 -7.63 0.10
C ILE A 42 3.50 -6.16 0.46
N TRP A 43 4.30 -5.91 1.48
CA TRP A 43 4.67 -4.55 1.87
C TRP A 43 5.96 -4.15 1.17
N VAL A 44 6.05 -2.97 0.57
CA VAL A 44 7.30 -2.51 -0.05
C VAL A 44 7.52 -1.07 0.36
N THR A 45 8.72 -0.76 0.83
CA THR A 45 9.08 0.63 1.16
C THR A 45 9.76 1.28 -0.03
N VAL A 46 9.16 2.32 -0.58
CA VAL A 46 9.65 3.03 -1.75
C VAL A 46 10.68 4.07 -1.33
N SER A 47 11.87 4.00 -1.92
CA SER A 47 12.90 5.02 -1.72
C SER A 47 12.54 6.32 -2.44
N LYS A 48 13.06 7.45 -1.94
CA LYS A 48 12.85 8.78 -2.56
C LYS A 48 13.24 8.84 -4.03
N LYS A 49 14.32 8.15 -4.41
CA LYS A 49 14.66 7.88 -5.80
C LYS A 49 14.00 6.55 -6.18
N LEU A 50 13.14 6.54 -7.19
CA LEU A 50 12.53 5.31 -7.66
C LEU A 50 13.61 4.34 -8.17
N ASP A 51 13.56 3.12 -7.67
CA ASP A 51 14.37 1.99 -8.10
C ASP A 51 13.43 0.80 -8.30
N GLU A 52 12.93 0.66 -9.52
CA GLU A 52 11.99 -0.40 -9.89
C GLU A 52 12.58 -1.79 -9.62
N LYS A 53 13.87 -1.99 -9.89
CA LYS A 53 14.54 -3.27 -9.68
C LYS A 53 14.55 -3.64 -8.21
N ARG A 54 14.86 -2.69 -7.33
CA ARG A 54 14.80 -2.91 -5.87
C ARG A 54 13.39 -3.23 -5.39
N ILE A 55 12.38 -2.51 -5.89
CA ILE A 55 10.97 -2.77 -5.56
C ILE A 55 10.58 -4.20 -5.97
N GLN A 56 10.91 -4.60 -7.20
CA GLN A 56 10.63 -5.94 -7.70
C GLN A 56 11.35 -7.03 -6.90
N GLN A 57 12.59 -6.78 -6.45
CA GLN A 57 13.33 -7.69 -5.59
C GLN A 57 12.65 -7.86 -4.23
N GLU A 58 12.22 -6.77 -3.58
CA GLU A 58 11.49 -6.84 -2.30
C GLU A 58 10.14 -7.56 -2.46
N MET A 59 9.43 -7.34 -3.58
CA MET A 59 8.21 -8.08 -3.90
C MET A 59 8.49 -9.58 -4.07
N ALA A 60 9.54 -9.93 -4.82
CA ALA A 60 9.90 -11.32 -5.09
C ALA A 60 10.25 -12.07 -3.79
N GLU A 61 11.05 -11.44 -2.92
CA GLU A 61 11.39 -12.00 -1.61
C GLU A 61 10.14 -12.32 -0.79
N ARG A 62 9.19 -11.37 -0.71
CA ARG A 62 7.94 -11.56 0.05
C ARG A 62 7.01 -12.59 -0.56
N LEU A 63 7.07 -12.78 -1.87
CA LEU A 63 6.33 -13.80 -2.59
C LEU A 63 6.99 -15.19 -2.53
N GLY A 64 8.17 -15.30 -1.91
CA GLY A 64 8.98 -16.52 -1.88
C GLY A 64 9.49 -16.92 -3.27
N LEU A 65 9.60 -15.95 -4.19
CA LEU A 65 10.03 -16.16 -5.56
C LEU A 65 11.55 -16.09 -5.64
N LYS A 66 12.18 -17.18 -6.08
CA LYS A 66 13.63 -17.21 -6.35
C LYS A 66 13.91 -16.45 -7.65
N VAL A 67 14.69 -15.39 -7.55
CA VAL A 67 15.11 -14.54 -8.67
C VAL A 67 16.63 -14.40 -8.68
N ASN A 68 17.23 -14.18 -9.85
CA ASN A 68 18.66 -13.93 -9.93
C ASN A 68 18.94 -12.43 -9.81
N SER A 69 20.05 -12.07 -9.17
CA SER A 69 20.48 -10.66 -9.05
C SER A 69 20.75 -10.00 -10.41
N GLU A 70 21.07 -10.79 -11.42
CA GLU A 70 21.32 -10.39 -12.80
C GLU A 70 20.03 -10.20 -13.62
N ASP A 71 18.88 -10.65 -13.12
CA ASP A 71 17.61 -10.46 -13.83
C ASP A 71 17.32 -8.96 -14.00
N ASN A 72 16.90 -8.59 -15.20
CA ASN A 72 16.50 -7.23 -15.55
C ASN A 72 15.04 -6.96 -15.14
N VAL A 73 14.64 -5.69 -15.23
CA VAL A 73 13.33 -5.22 -14.78
C VAL A 73 12.19 -5.92 -15.54
N GLU A 74 12.35 -6.15 -16.84
CA GLU A 74 11.35 -6.78 -17.69
C GLU A 74 11.13 -8.25 -17.31
N LYS A 75 12.22 -9.00 -17.11
CA LYS A 75 12.15 -10.40 -16.69
C LYS A 75 11.56 -10.53 -15.29
N MET A 76 11.96 -9.65 -14.37
CA MET A 76 11.40 -9.59 -13.02
C MET A 76 9.89 -9.31 -13.05
N ALA A 77 9.43 -8.38 -13.88
CA ALA A 77 8.01 -8.07 -14.05
C ALA A 77 7.21 -9.30 -14.49
N ILE A 78 7.71 -10.06 -15.48
CA ILE A 78 7.05 -11.27 -15.98
C ILE A 78 6.93 -12.32 -14.87
N LEU A 79 8.01 -12.56 -14.12
CA LEU A 79 8.02 -13.56 -13.06
C LEU A 79 7.10 -13.17 -11.89
N LEU A 80 7.11 -11.90 -11.49
CA LEU A 80 6.21 -11.35 -10.48
C LEU A 80 4.75 -11.46 -10.91
N HIS A 81 4.46 -11.11 -12.16
CA HIS A 81 3.13 -11.22 -12.73
C HIS A 81 2.61 -12.65 -12.66
N GLN A 82 3.37 -13.62 -13.17
CA GLN A 82 3.01 -15.03 -13.12
C GLN A 82 2.83 -15.54 -11.69
N ARG A 83 3.64 -15.06 -10.75
CA ARG A 83 3.56 -15.44 -9.34
C ARG A 83 2.31 -14.85 -8.67
N LEU A 84 1.97 -13.60 -8.95
CA LEU A 84 0.79 -12.91 -8.42
C LEU A 84 -0.52 -13.51 -8.96
N LEU A 85 -0.55 -13.95 -10.22
CA LEU A 85 -1.71 -14.65 -10.80
C LEU A 85 -2.06 -15.96 -10.08
N LYS A 86 -1.12 -16.56 -9.35
CA LYS A 86 -1.35 -17.78 -8.57
C LYS A 86 -1.95 -17.50 -7.19
N GLU A 87 -1.94 -16.25 -6.73
CA GLU A 87 -2.56 -15.87 -5.46
C GLU A 87 -4.08 -15.77 -5.62
N GLU A 88 -4.84 -16.13 -4.59
CA GLU A 88 -6.30 -15.95 -4.63
C GLU A 88 -6.66 -14.46 -4.52
N LYS A 89 -6.07 -13.76 -3.53
CA LYS A 89 -6.22 -12.31 -3.32
C LYS A 89 -4.97 -11.77 -2.63
N PHE A 90 -4.30 -10.79 -3.22
CA PHE A 90 -3.16 -10.14 -2.59
C PHE A 90 -3.49 -8.69 -2.19
N LEU A 91 -2.80 -8.22 -1.15
CA LEU A 91 -2.72 -6.81 -0.80
C LEU A 91 -1.29 -6.33 -1.03
N LEU A 92 -1.09 -5.41 -1.96
CA LEU A 92 0.19 -4.73 -2.17
C LEU A 92 0.18 -3.39 -1.43
N ILE A 93 1.14 -3.17 -0.54
CA ILE A 93 1.32 -1.92 0.20
C ILE A 93 2.60 -1.27 -0.31
N LEU A 94 2.50 -0.07 -0.90
CA LEU A 94 3.62 0.75 -1.32
C LEU A 94 3.78 1.92 -0.33
N ASP A 95 4.72 1.82 0.59
CA ASP A 95 4.92 2.80 1.65
C ASP A 95 5.92 3.89 1.22
N ASP A 96 5.60 5.14 1.53
CA ASP A 96 6.37 6.36 1.26
C ASP A 96 6.67 6.57 -0.23
N VAL A 97 5.63 6.57 -1.08
CA VAL A 97 5.74 6.81 -2.52
C VAL A 97 5.97 8.30 -2.81
N TRP A 98 7.00 8.61 -3.60
CA TRP A 98 7.43 9.99 -3.91
C TRP A 98 7.07 10.46 -5.32
N GLU A 99 6.90 9.54 -6.27
CA GLU A 99 6.57 9.80 -7.67
C GLU A 99 5.74 8.65 -8.25
N LYS A 100 5.12 8.85 -9.42
CA LYS A 100 4.32 7.82 -10.10
C LYS A 100 5.13 6.53 -10.34
N ILE A 101 4.51 5.39 -10.03
CA ILE A 101 5.04 4.05 -10.27
C ILE A 101 4.19 3.37 -11.34
N ASP A 102 4.85 2.83 -12.35
CA ASP A 102 4.20 1.98 -13.33
C ASP A 102 4.02 0.56 -12.77
N LEU A 103 2.79 0.25 -12.38
CA LEU A 103 2.43 -1.04 -11.79
C LEU A 103 2.60 -2.20 -12.77
N ASP A 104 2.43 -1.97 -14.07
CA ASP A 104 2.61 -3.01 -15.09
C ASP A 104 4.11 -3.32 -15.24
N ARG A 105 4.98 -2.30 -15.16
CA ARG A 105 6.44 -2.50 -15.11
C ARG A 105 6.90 -3.18 -13.82
N LEU A 106 6.14 -3.11 -12.73
CA LEU A 106 6.38 -3.93 -11.54
C LEU A 106 5.85 -5.37 -11.67
N GLY A 107 5.11 -5.69 -12.72
CA GLY A 107 4.47 -6.99 -12.91
C GLY A 107 3.16 -7.16 -12.15
N VAL A 108 2.56 -6.09 -11.62
CA VAL A 108 1.28 -6.17 -10.91
C VAL A 108 0.16 -6.40 -11.93
N PRO A 109 -0.68 -7.45 -11.78
CA PRO A 109 -1.74 -7.73 -12.75
C PRO A 109 -2.82 -6.65 -12.74
N SER A 110 -3.54 -6.52 -13.85
CA SER A 110 -4.71 -5.64 -13.92
C SER A 110 -5.89 -6.21 -13.12
N HIS A 111 -6.89 -5.37 -12.89
CA HIS A 111 -8.11 -5.74 -12.16
C HIS A 111 -8.91 -6.86 -12.80
N GLU A 112 -8.96 -6.83 -14.12
CA GLU A 112 -9.79 -7.75 -14.90
C GLU A 112 -9.30 -9.18 -14.69
N THR A 113 -7.98 -9.31 -14.51
CA THR A 113 -7.30 -10.57 -14.24
C THR A 113 -7.35 -10.98 -12.76
N HIS A 114 -7.45 -10.04 -11.81
CA HIS A 114 -7.32 -10.35 -10.38
C HIS A 114 -8.36 -9.63 -9.49
N LYS A 115 -9.60 -10.12 -9.54
CA LYS A 115 -10.72 -9.56 -8.77
C LYS A 115 -10.53 -9.80 -7.27
N GLY A 116 -10.62 -8.72 -6.49
CA GLY A 116 -10.56 -8.78 -5.03
C GLY A 116 -9.21 -8.39 -4.41
N SER A 117 -8.13 -8.39 -5.21
CA SER A 117 -6.86 -7.81 -4.79
C SER A 117 -6.95 -6.29 -4.61
N ARG A 118 -6.03 -5.73 -3.81
CA ARG A 118 -6.00 -4.31 -3.46
C ARG A 118 -4.59 -3.76 -3.44
N ILE A 119 -4.48 -2.46 -3.68
CA ILE A 119 -3.24 -1.70 -3.52
C ILE A 119 -3.50 -0.59 -2.50
N ILE A 120 -2.60 -0.44 -1.54
CA ILE A 120 -2.54 0.72 -0.66
C ILE A 120 -1.22 1.41 -0.93
N LEU A 121 -1.24 2.73 -1.10
CA LEU A 121 0.00 3.51 -1.06
C LEU A 121 -0.06 4.58 0.02
N THR A 122 1.09 4.87 0.62
CA THR A 122 1.24 6.07 1.44
C THR A 122 2.08 7.10 0.69
N SER A 123 1.74 8.38 0.76
CA SER A 123 2.53 9.45 0.15
C SER A 123 2.50 10.73 0.97
N ARG A 124 3.45 11.64 0.72
CA ARG A 124 3.39 13.01 1.25
C ARG A 124 2.61 13.95 0.34
N SER A 125 2.38 13.54 -0.91
CA SER A 125 1.76 14.35 -1.95
C SER A 125 0.44 13.75 -2.37
N SER A 126 -0.63 14.54 -2.35
CA SER A 126 -1.90 14.16 -2.97
C SER A 126 -1.74 14.00 -4.49
N GLU A 127 -0.80 14.72 -5.11
CA GLU A 127 -0.56 14.62 -6.55
C GLU A 127 -0.07 13.23 -6.93
N VAL A 128 0.82 12.64 -6.13
CA VAL A 128 1.29 11.27 -6.34
C VAL A 128 0.12 10.28 -6.26
N CYS A 129 -0.84 10.48 -5.33
CA CYS A 129 -2.05 9.66 -5.28
C CYS A 129 -2.90 9.80 -6.55
N ARG A 130 -3.07 11.02 -7.07
CA ARG A 130 -3.79 11.28 -8.33
C ARG A 130 -3.09 10.64 -9.53
N GLU A 131 -1.78 10.78 -9.65
CA GLU A 131 -0.96 10.16 -10.73
C GLU A 131 -1.02 8.64 -10.70
N MET A 132 -1.14 8.05 -9.50
CA MET A 132 -1.35 6.63 -9.28
C MET A 132 -2.79 6.18 -9.51
N MET A 133 -3.70 7.10 -9.86
CA MET A 133 -5.11 6.86 -10.16
C MET A 133 -5.78 6.06 -9.04
N VAL A 134 -5.68 6.55 -7.79
CA VAL A 134 -6.34 5.89 -6.66
C VAL A 134 -7.85 6.02 -6.74
N ASP A 135 -8.57 4.97 -6.35
CA ASP A 135 -10.04 4.98 -6.30
C ASP A 135 -10.58 5.67 -5.04
N PHE A 136 -9.76 5.70 -3.98
CA PHE A 136 -10.12 6.32 -2.70
C PHE A 136 -8.90 7.00 -2.07
N GLU A 137 -9.10 8.24 -1.60
CA GLU A 137 -8.08 9.00 -0.90
C GLU A 137 -8.42 9.20 0.58
N LEU A 138 -7.40 9.03 1.41
CA LEU A 138 -7.42 9.29 2.84
C LEU A 138 -6.35 10.31 3.20
N LYS A 139 -6.77 11.53 3.53
CA LYS A 139 -5.85 12.53 4.09
C LYS A 139 -5.68 12.33 5.59
N VAL A 140 -4.42 12.22 6.02
CA VAL A 140 -4.00 12.12 7.42
C VAL A 140 -3.42 13.45 7.85
N ASN A 141 -4.06 14.09 8.84
CA ASN A 141 -3.61 15.36 9.39
C ASN A 141 -2.89 15.16 10.73
N THR A 142 -1.94 16.04 11.04
CA THR A 142 -1.47 16.22 12.42
C THR A 142 -2.61 16.76 13.28
N THR A 143 -2.83 16.17 14.45
CA THR A 143 -3.71 16.74 15.47
C THR A 143 -3.12 18.07 15.95
N LEU A 144 -3.60 19.20 15.43
CA LEU A 144 -3.48 20.46 16.16
C LEU A 144 -4.56 20.41 17.24
N GLN A 145 -4.20 19.99 18.46
CA GLN A 145 -5.08 20.17 19.61
C GLN A 145 -5.23 21.68 19.84
N SER A 146 -6.38 22.23 19.47
CA SER A 146 -6.94 23.38 20.18
C SER A 146 -8.24 22.95 20.84
N GLU A 147 -8.14 22.06 21.82
CA GLU A 147 -9.15 21.92 22.86
C GLU A 147 -8.47 22.08 24.21
N SER A 148 -8.51 23.31 24.71
CA SER A 148 -8.25 23.59 26.12
C SER A 148 -9.41 23.04 26.95
N ARG A 149 -9.13 21.95 27.70
CA ARG A 149 -9.65 21.57 29.03
C ARG A 149 -10.15 20.13 29.09
N GLY A 150 -9.51 19.34 29.96
CA GLY A 150 -10.07 18.11 30.53
C GLY A 150 -9.19 16.90 30.31
N GLY A 151 -8.46 16.48 31.34
CA GLY A 151 -7.53 15.35 31.30
C GLY A 151 -8.20 13.99 31.09
N GLY A 152 -7.46 13.11 30.42
CA GLY A 152 -7.71 11.69 30.27
C GLY A 152 -6.74 11.16 29.21
N ALA A 153 -6.03 10.06 29.51
CA ALA A 153 -5.05 9.47 28.60
C ALA A 153 -5.73 9.11 27.27
N SER A 154 -5.52 9.95 26.25
CA SER A 154 -6.06 9.77 24.90
C SER A 154 -5.09 8.93 24.09
N GLU A 155 -5.51 7.73 23.67
CA GLU A 155 -4.93 7.09 22.50
C GLU A 155 -5.14 8.04 21.30
N THR A 156 -4.05 8.65 20.83
CA THR A 156 -4.08 9.62 19.75
C THR A 156 -4.11 8.90 18.40
N TYR A 157 -5.30 8.75 17.83
CA TYR A 157 -5.48 8.33 16.45
C TYR A 157 -5.37 9.53 15.50
N PRO A 158 -4.76 9.40 14.32
CA PRO A 158 -4.73 10.46 13.32
C PRO A 158 -6.15 10.83 12.85
N ALA A 159 -6.41 12.12 12.63
CA ALA A 159 -7.69 12.58 12.09
C ALA A 159 -7.82 12.20 10.60
N ILE A 160 -8.97 11.64 10.23
CA ILE A 160 -9.31 11.11 8.91
C ILE A 160 -10.29 12.07 8.21
N CYS A 161 -9.87 12.71 7.11
CA CYS A 161 -10.78 13.46 6.24
C CYS A 161 -11.11 12.62 5.00
N ARG A 162 -12.40 12.40 4.71
CA ARG A 162 -12.85 11.79 3.45
C ARG A 162 -12.82 12.87 2.36
N GLY A 163 -12.02 12.68 1.31
CA GLY A 163 -12.10 13.51 0.11
C GLY A 163 -13.40 13.20 -0.64
N SER A 164 -14.15 14.22 -1.04
CA SER A 164 -15.23 14.07 -2.02
C SER A 164 -14.60 14.12 -3.41
N CYS A 165 -14.76 13.07 -4.21
CA CYS A 165 -14.48 13.13 -5.64
C CYS A 165 -15.58 13.96 -6.31
N ALA A 166 -15.19 14.91 -7.15
CA ALA A 166 -16.07 15.61 -8.08
C ALA A 166 -16.12 14.87 -9.42
#